data_AF-A0A942GRT2-F1
#
_entry.id   AF-A0A942GRT2-F1
#
_cell.length_a   1.000
_cell.length_b   1.000
_cell.length_c   1.000
_cell.angle_alpha   90.00
_cell.angle_beta   90.00
_cell.angle_gamma   90.00
#
_symmetry.space_group_name_H-M   'P 1'
#
loop_
_entity.id
_entity.type
_entity.pdbx_description
1 polymer ?
#
loop_
_entity_poly.entity_id
_entity_poly.type
_entity_poly.pdbx_seq_one_letter_code
_entity_poly.pdbx_strand_id
1 'polypeptide(L)' 'VLDERGHSLGQIKEVLQPGSNDVYVIDGPKGQILIPALKSVVKGIDLVAREVRVELPAGLTDKV' A
#
# COMPACT_ATOMS: atom_id res chain seq x y z
N VAL A 1 -2.70 2.63 6.30
CA VAL A 1 -1.49 2.09 5.65
C VAL A 1 -0.34 3.03 5.94
N LEU A 2 0.76 2.51 6.45
CA LEU A 2 1.93 3.27 6.87
C LEU A 2 3.14 2.87 6.04
N ASP A 3 3.97 3.84 5.68
CA ASP A 3 5.30 3.56 5.13
C ASP A 3 6.30 3.16 6.23
N GLU A 4 7.51 2.75 5.87
CA GLU A 4 8.58 2.39 6.82
C GLU A 4 8.94 3.51 7.81
N ARG A 5 8.74 4.77 7.44
CA ARG A 5 8.96 5.94 8.29
C ARG A 5 7.75 6.26 9.18
N GLY A 6 6.67 5.49 9.08
CA GLY A 6 5.44 5.69 9.84
C GLY A 6 4.53 6.78 9.31
N HIS A 7 4.72 7.28 8.08
CA HIS A 7 3.76 8.22 7.49
C HIS A 7 2.53 7.47 6.99
N SER A 8 1.36 8.03 7.27
CA SER A 8 0.10 7.54 6.73
C SER A 8 0.00 7.82 5.23
N LEU A 9 -0.04 6.73 4.46
CA LEU A 9 -0.27 6.76 3.02
C LEU A 9 -1.77 6.86 2.70
N GLY A 10 -2.64 6.46 3.63
CA GLY A 10 -4.09 6.42 3.45
C GLY A 10 -4.71 5.10 3.90
N GLN A 11 -5.90 4.81 3.39
CA GLN A 11 -6.66 3.59 3.68
C GLN A 11 -6.81 2.72 2.44
N ILE A 12 -6.80 1.40 2.61
CA ILE A 12 -7.08 0.46 1.52
C ILE A 12 -8.56 0.62 1.15
N LYS A 13 -8.82 1.04 -0.08
CA LYS A 13 -10.16 1.22 -0.63
C LYS A 13 -10.62 0.00 -1.42
N GLU A 14 -9.70 -0.57 -2.20
CA GLU A 14 -9.99 -1.68 -3.09
C GLU A 14 -8.76 -2.59 -3.25
N VAL A 15 -8.99 -3.84 -3.62
CA VAL A 15 -7.95 -4.79 -4.01
C VAL A 15 -8.22 -5.22 -5.45
N LEU A 16 -7.33 -4.85 -6.37
CA LEU A 16 -7.37 -5.25 -7.76
C LEU A 16 -6.63 -6.56 -7.96
N GLN A 17 -7.14 -7.44 -8.80
CA GLN A 17 -6.51 -8.74 -9.11
C GLN A 17 -6.24 -8.87 -10.62
N PRO A 18 -5.29 -8.11 -11.19
CA PRO A 18 -4.98 -8.13 -12.62
C PRO A 18 -4.33 -9.45 -13.13
N GLY A 19 -4.30 -10.51 -12.30
CA GLY A 19 -3.92 -11.87 -12.70
C GLY A 19 -2.50 -12.31 -12.29
N SER A 20 -1.57 -11.37 -12.05
CA SER A 20 -0.20 -11.71 -11.61
C SER A 20 0.02 -11.50 -10.11
N ASN A 21 -0.44 -10.37 -9.57
CA ASN A 21 -0.37 -10.05 -8.14
C ASN A 21 -1.60 -9.23 -7.78
N ASP A 22 -2.05 -9.36 -6.53
CA ASP A 22 -3.03 -8.44 -5.98
C ASP A 22 -2.40 -7.04 -5.86
N VAL A 23 -3.20 -6.01 -6.10
CA VAL A 23 -2.80 -4.61 -6.02
C VAL A 23 -3.77 -3.88 -5.10
N TYR A 24 -3.26 -3.38 -3.98
CA TYR A 24 -4.01 -2.55 -3.06
C TYR A 24 -4.12 -1.13 -3.60
N VAL A 25 -5.35 -0.66 -3.75
CA VAL A 25 -5.66 0.74 -4.03
C VAL A 25 -5.76 1.47 -2.70
N ILE A 26 -4.78 2.32 -2.40
CA ILE A 26 -4.78 3.16 -1.21
C ILE A 26 -5.34 4.53 -1.58
N ASP A 27 -6.42 4.94 -0.92
CA ASP A 27 -6.98 6.27 -1.05
C ASP A 27 -6.41 7.13 0.08
N GLY A 28 -5.66 8.17 -0.30
CA GLY A 28 -4.95 9.05 0.62
C GLY A 28 -5.12 10.52 0.24
N PRO A 29 -4.69 11.45 1.11
CA PRO A 29 -4.86 12.89 0.89
C PRO A 29 -4.09 13.42 -0.34
N LYS A 30 -3.14 12.65 -0.88
CA LYS A 30 -2.34 13.01 -2.06
C LYS A 30 -2.84 12.36 -3.35
N GLY A 31 -3.97 11.65 -3.31
CA GLY A 31 -4.51 10.87 -4.41
C GLY A 31 -4.52 9.37 -4.13
N GLN A 32 -4.76 8.59 -5.18
CA GLN A 32 -4.75 7.14 -5.11
C GLN A 32 -3.34 6.60 -5.35
N ILE A 33 -2.95 5.58 -4.58
CA ILE A 33 -1.67 4.90 -4.69
C ILE A 33 -1.95 3.43 -4.92
N LEU A 34 -1.34 2.87 -5.97
CA LEU A 34 -1.43 1.45 -6.27
C LEU A 34 -0.21 0.74 -5.68
N ILE A 35 -0.45 -0.14 -4.73
CA ILE A 35 0.60 -0.89 -4.03
C ILE A 35 0.43 -2.37 -4.34
N PRO A 36 1.36 -3.01 -5.05
CA PRO A 36 1.29 -4.44 -5.28
C PRO A 36 1.50 -5.17 -3.94
N ALA A 37 0.65 -6.16 -3.66
CA ALA A 37 0.64 -6.98 -2.44
C ALA A 37 1.78 -8.02 -2.41
N LEU A 38 2.98 -7.59 -2.76
CA LEU A 38 4.18 -8.40 -2.79
C LEU A 38 4.79 -8.48 -1.39
N LYS A 39 5.39 -9.62 -1.02
CA LYS A 39 6.15 -9.76 0.24
C LYS A 39 7.30 -8.76 0.37
N SER A 40 7.86 -8.31 -0.76
CA SER A 40 8.91 -7.27 -0.75
C SER A 40 8.36 -5.90 -0.39
N VAL A 41 7.06 -5.67 -0.58
CA VAL A 41 6.41 -4.37 -0.37
C VAL A 41 5.64 -4.37 0.94
N VAL A 42 4.84 -5.39 1.22
CA VAL A 42 4.08 -5.49 2.46
C VAL A 42 4.94 -6.16 3.53
N LYS A 43 5.42 -5.37 4.50
CA LYS A 43 6.33 -5.85 5.56
C LYS A 43 5.61 -6.36 6.80
N GLY A 44 4.38 -5.92 7.01
CA GLY A 44 3.59 -6.37 8.15
C GLY A 44 2.13 -5.94 8.06
N ILE A 45 1.27 -6.78 8.59
CA ILE A 45 -0.16 -6.52 8.72
C ILE A 45 -0.51 -6.76 10.19
N ASP A 46 -0.99 -5.71 10.85
CA ASP A 46 -1.54 -5.78 12.19
C ASP A 46 -3.07 -5.70 12.09
N LEU A 47 -3.73 -6.83 12.26
CA LEU A 47 -5.19 -6.90 12.20
C LEU A 47 -5.87 -6.35 13.45
N VAL A 48 -5.17 -6.31 14.59
CA VAL A 48 -5.69 -5.78 15.85
C VAL A 48 -5.72 -4.25 15.78
N ALA A 49 -4.63 -3.65 15.33
CA ALA A 49 -4.53 -2.21 15.10
C ALA A 49 -5.19 -1.76 13.78
N ARG A 50 -5.53 -2.71 12.89
CA ARG A 50 -6.00 -2.46 11.51
C ARG A 50 -5.01 -1.64 10.68
N GLU A 51 -3.72 -1.93 10.87
CA GLU A 51 -2.63 -1.23 10.22
C GLU A 51 -1.86 -2.16 9.27
N VAL A 52 -1.44 -1.60 8.15
CA VAL A 52 -0.58 -2.30 7.18
C VAL A 52 0.67 -1.46 7.02
N ARG A 53 1.84 -2.08 7.23
CA ARG A 53 3.15 -1.49 7.03
C ARG A 53 3.70 -1.92 5.68
N VAL A 54 4.07 -0.93 4.88
CA VAL A 54 4.60 -1.14 3.54
C VAL A 54 5.95 -0.45 3.37
N GLU A 55 6.81 -1.07 2.59
CA GLU A 55 8.07 -0.55 2.09
C GLU A 55 7.89 -0.34 0.60
N LEU A 56 7.79 0.93 0.20
CA LEU A 56 7.64 1.28 -1.20
C LEU A 56 9.04 1.35 -1.83
N PRO A 57 9.34 0.52 -2.86
CA PRO A 57 10.59 0.66 -3.58
C PRO A 57 10.68 2.03 -4.26
N ALA A 58 11.89 2.56 -4.37
CA ALA A 58 12.15 3.84 -5.03
C ALA A 58 11.59 3.80 -6.47
N GLY A 59 10.66 4.72 -6.77
CA GLY A 59 10.01 4.82 -8.09
C GLY A 59 8.57 4.33 -8.18
N LEU A 60 8.00 3.74 -7.12
CA LEU A 60 6.61 3.24 -7.15
C LEU A 60 5.54 4.34 -6.95
N THR A 61 5.90 5.49 -6.38
CA THR A 61 5.01 6.65 -6.22
C THR A 61 4.96 7.52 -7.48
N ASP A 62 4.83 6.91 -8.65
CA ASP A 62 4.49 7.70 -9.84
C ASP A 62 3.03 8.11 -9.71
N LYS A 63 2.81 9.42 -9.50
CA LYS A 63 1.48 9.99 -9.44
C LYS A 63 0.91 9.95 -10.85
N VAL A 64 -0.05 9.06 -11.09
CA VAL A 64 -0.94 9.17 -12.25
C VAL A 64 -1.85 10.38 -12.13
#